data_AF-R5MZS9-F1
#
_entry.id   AF-R5MZS9-F1
#
_cell.length_a   1.000
_cell.length_b   1.000
_cell.length_c   1.000
_cell.angle_alpha   90.00
_cell.angle_beta   90.00
_cell.angle_gamma   90.00
#
_symmetry.space_group_name_H-M   'P 1'
#
loop_
_entity.id
_entity.type
_entity.pdbx_description
1 polymer ?
#
loop_
_entity_poly.entity_id
_entity_poly.type
_entity_poly.pdbx_seq_one_letter_code
_entity_poly.pdbx_strand_id
1 'polypeptide(L)'
;MASPIGKAKSLKFKKDGTFRIMQIADTQDTNITSKNTVEFIGKALDSENPDLVVFTGDQIKGYGLSFATGNRDKKVAEAIRNIVTPVAERNIPFTFVFGNHDDQAFGISKEKQMIVYKSFPTCLAEPGDPSISGYGNHYINILSSDGKKILFNIYLIDSLSASLDGHCSAVSEEQIAWYKSARDYLKDKTGDYVPSLLFQHIPVPEMWNVLKEVPKSHKPHAVGYRSHYGKYYWMDEKYLIPGNCDFLLETPATPEKNSGEFNAAAEKGDVLAMFFGHDHNNSFIARYKNVILGYTQGCGFNVYGPDLNRGVRVIDLDENNVREFKTHTVMYKDFYTSKDLHDKLKYAYYKFAPPSFESVLPLIKKGAIAGGVAAVALGAALYIKNKK
;
A
#
# COMPACT_ATOMS: atom_id res chain seq x y z
N MET A 1 10.15 -23.41 -19.33
CA MET A 1 8.72 -23.11 -19.08
C MET A 1 8.31 -21.81 -19.78
N ALA A 2 7.01 -21.66 -20.14
CA ALA A 2 6.48 -20.38 -20.61
C ALA A 2 6.48 -19.35 -19.46
N SER A 3 6.58 -18.06 -19.78
CA SER A 3 6.47 -16.99 -18.79
C SER A 3 5.03 -16.97 -18.24
N PRO A 4 4.83 -16.95 -16.91
CA PRO A 4 3.51 -16.68 -16.34
C PRO A 4 2.98 -15.34 -16.83
N ILE A 5 1.65 -15.26 -16.97
CA ILE A 5 0.94 -14.03 -17.33
C ILE A 5 1.16 -12.99 -16.22
N GLY A 6 1.20 -11.72 -16.58
CA GLY A 6 1.53 -10.63 -15.65
C GLY A 6 3.02 -10.27 -15.63
N LYS A 7 3.83 -10.70 -16.61
CA LYS A 7 5.16 -10.13 -16.80
C LYS A 7 5.05 -8.72 -17.39
N ALA A 8 5.43 -7.71 -16.63
CA ALA A 8 5.50 -6.33 -17.09
C ALA A 8 6.81 -6.02 -17.84
N LYS A 9 6.86 -4.83 -18.45
CA LYS A 9 8.08 -4.30 -19.06
C LYS A 9 9.20 -4.21 -18.00
N SER A 10 10.34 -4.81 -18.30
CA SER A 10 11.51 -4.80 -17.41
C SER A 10 12.15 -3.42 -17.29
N LEU A 11 12.71 -3.14 -16.12
CA LEU A 11 13.55 -1.98 -15.83
C LEU A 11 15.01 -2.44 -15.69
N LYS A 12 15.93 -1.50 -15.42
CA LYS A 12 17.34 -1.83 -15.18
C LYS A 12 17.98 -0.89 -14.19
N PHE A 13 19.01 -1.36 -13.50
CA PHE A 13 19.89 -0.52 -12.70
C PHE A 13 20.49 0.62 -13.56
N LYS A 14 20.75 1.76 -12.92
CA LYS A 14 21.50 2.86 -13.56
C LYS A 14 22.95 2.45 -13.77
N LYS A 15 23.68 3.24 -14.57
CA LYS A 15 25.10 2.98 -14.86
C LYS A 15 26.01 2.97 -13.62
N ASP A 16 25.59 3.64 -12.54
CA ASP A 16 26.29 3.66 -11.26
C ASP A 16 25.93 2.47 -10.35
N GLY A 17 25.11 1.53 -10.83
CA GLY A 17 24.65 0.35 -10.09
C GLY A 17 23.48 0.63 -9.16
N THR A 18 22.96 1.85 -9.06
CA THR A 18 21.87 2.17 -8.15
C THR A 18 20.49 2.01 -8.79
N PHE A 19 19.50 1.65 -7.98
CA PHE A 19 18.09 1.68 -8.36
C PHE A 19 17.21 2.05 -7.16
N ARG A 20 16.40 3.10 -7.29
CA ARG A 20 15.59 3.66 -6.22
C ARG A 20 14.10 3.47 -6.48
N ILE A 21 13.40 2.92 -5.51
CA ILE A 21 11.95 2.75 -5.52
C ILE A 21 11.34 3.72 -4.50
N MET A 22 10.29 4.43 -4.88
CA MET A 22 9.44 5.18 -3.96
C MET A 22 8.09 4.48 -3.84
N GLN A 23 7.77 4.02 -2.64
CA GLN A 23 6.46 3.49 -2.28
C GLN A 23 5.56 4.62 -1.78
N ILE A 24 4.38 4.75 -2.39
CA ILE A 24 3.32 5.69 -1.98
C ILE A 24 2.08 4.89 -1.59
N ALA A 25 1.69 4.95 -0.32
CA ALA A 25 0.54 4.23 0.20
C ALA A 25 -0.63 5.18 0.50
N ASP A 26 -1.86 4.71 0.30
CA ASP A 26 -3.08 5.33 0.85
C ASP A 26 -3.21 6.82 0.57
N THR A 27 -3.15 7.21 -0.71
CA THR A 27 -3.48 8.60 -1.09
C THR A 27 -4.96 8.89 -0.84
N GLN A 28 -5.82 7.87 -0.94
CA GLN A 28 -7.27 7.89 -0.75
C GLN A 28 -7.90 9.23 -1.09
N ASP A 29 -7.80 9.58 -2.38
CA ASP A 29 -8.27 10.86 -2.86
C ASP A 29 -9.52 10.71 -3.75
N THR A 30 -10.13 11.84 -4.10
CA THR A 30 -11.29 11.90 -4.97
C THR A 30 -11.01 12.85 -6.14
N ASN A 31 -12.01 13.05 -7.00
CA ASN A 31 -11.96 14.09 -8.04
C ASN A 31 -11.78 15.51 -7.44
N ILE A 32 -12.09 15.71 -6.16
CA ILE A 32 -11.76 16.91 -5.40
C ILE A 32 -10.45 16.65 -4.66
N THR A 33 -9.37 16.67 -5.43
CA THR A 33 -8.05 16.23 -4.96
C THR A 33 -7.47 17.17 -3.91
N SER A 34 -6.84 16.61 -2.87
CA SER A 34 -6.14 17.44 -1.89
C SER A 34 -4.87 18.05 -2.49
N LYS A 35 -4.78 19.39 -2.43
CA LYS A 35 -3.56 20.12 -2.81
C LYS A 35 -2.35 19.68 -2.00
N ASN A 36 -2.50 19.50 -0.69
CA ASN A 36 -1.40 19.06 0.17
C ASN A 36 -0.89 17.66 -0.23
N THR A 37 -1.75 16.74 -0.66
CA THR A 37 -1.31 15.41 -1.17
C THR A 37 -0.45 15.57 -2.41
N VAL A 38 -0.95 16.30 -3.42
CA VAL A 38 -0.27 16.45 -4.72
C VAL A 38 1.04 17.24 -4.60
N GLU A 39 1.03 18.34 -3.85
CA GLU A 39 2.23 19.15 -3.58
C GLU A 39 3.30 18.34 -2.84
N PHE A 40 2.90 17.55 -1.85
CA PHE A 40 3.82 16.69 -1.10
C PHE A 40 4.41 15.59 -1.96
N ILE A 41 3.58 14.86 -2.74
CA ILE A 41 4.08 13.86 -3.70
C ILE A 41 5.09 14.51 -4.64
N GLY A 42 4.77 15.68 -5.21
CA GLY A 42 5.70 16.43 -6.05
C GLY A 42 7.04 16.72 -5.36
N LYS A 43 7.02 17.20 -4.11
CA LYS A 43 8.24 17.47 -3.34
C LYS A 43 9.06 16.23 -3.02
N ALA A 44 8.41 15.14 -2.62
CA ALA A 44 9.09 13.89 -2.34
C ALA A 44 9.77 13.33 -3.61
N LEU A 45 9.08 13.40 -4.76
CA LEU A 45 9.65 13.00 -6.05
C LEU A 45 10.88 13.85 -6.41
N ASP A 46 10.80 15.17 -6.21
CA ASP A 46 11.91 16.09 -6.50
C ASP A 46 13.11 15.87 -5.57
N SER A 47 12.86 15.54 -4.29
CA SER A 47 13.94 15.32 -3.31
C SER A 47 14.64 13.97 -3.49
N GLU A 48 13.90 12.94 -3.89
CA GLU A 48 14.43 11.56 -3.91
C GLU A 48 14.78 11.05 -5.31
N ASN A 49 14.21 11.63 -6.37
CA ASN A 49 14.47 11.26 -7.77
C ASN A 49 14.43 9.72 -8.00
N PRO A 50 13.29 9.05 -7.73
CA PRO A 50 13.19 7.60 -7.83
C PRO A 50 13.22 7.10 -9.29
N ASP A 51 13.73 5.89 -9.48
CA ASP A 51 13.71 5.18 -10.77
C ASP A 51 12.38 4.45 -11.01
N LEU A 52 11.61 4.19 -9.95
CA LEU A 52 10.28 3.58 -9.98
C LEU A 52 9.42 4.12 -8.84
N VAL A 53 8.15 4.42 -9.13
CA VAL A 53 7.11 4.62 -8.11
C VAL A 53 6.20 3.40 -8.02
N VAL A 54 5.93 2.92 -6.80
CA VAL A 54 4.96 1.85 -6.55
C VAL A 54 3.85 2.39 -5.65
N PHE A 55 2.62 2.45 -6.16
CA PHE A 55 1.46 2.77 -5.33
C PHE A 55 0.89 1.50 -4.68
N THR A 56 0.84 1.44 -3.35
CA THR A 56 0.42 0.22 -2.62
C THR A 56 -1.02 0.25 -2.16
N GLY A 57 -1.93 0.42 -3.12
CA GLY A 57 -3.37 0.39 -2.92
C GLY A 57 -3.98 1.66 -2.33
N ASP A 58 -5.31 1.71 -2.39
CA ASP A 58 -6.15 2.76 -1.84
C ASP A 58 -5.75 4.14 -2.37
N GLN A 59 -5.54 4.20 -3.69
CA GLN A 59 -5.27 5.47 -4.34
C GLN A 59 -6.53 6.34 -4.32
N ILE A 60 -7.71 5.71 -4.56
CA ILE A 60 -8.99 6.41 -4.54
C ILE A 60 -9.78 6.12 -3.26
N LYS A 61 -10.43 7.16 -2.76
CA LYS A 61 -11.42 7.05 -1.68
C LYS A 61 -12.75 6.62 -2.28
N GLY A 62 -12.89 5.34 -2.62
CA GLY A 62 -14.05 4.83 -3.37
C GLY A 62 -15.40 5.12 -2.69
N TYR A 63 -15.45 5.11 -1.36
CA TYR A 63 -16.65 5.45 -0.58
C TYR A 63 -16.95 6.96 -0.51
N GLY A 64 -16.16 7.81 -1.17
CA GLY A 64 -16.32 9.25 -1.19
C GLY A 64 -17.64 9.69 -1.84
N LEU A 65 -18.43 10.51 -1.13
CA LEU A 65 -19.73 10.99 -1.63
C LEU A 65 -19.62 11.79 -2.94
N SER A 66 -18.45 12.34 -3.27
CA SER A 66 -18.25 13.01 -4.56
C SER A 66 -18.43 12.06 -5.76
N PHE A 67 -18.23 10.75 -5.57
CA PHE A 67 -18.47 9.71 -6.59
C PHE A 67 -19.92 9.19 -6.60
N ALA A 68 -20.75 9.56 -5.64
CA ALA A 68 -22.13 9.10 -5.54
C ALA A 68 -23.06 9.74 -6.59
N THR A 69 -22.69 10.92 -7.12
CA THR A 69 -23.52 11.69 -8.06
C THR A 69 -22.74 12.09 -9.32
N GLY A 70 -23.45 12.42 -10.40
CA GLY A 70 -22.85 12.84 -11.68
C GLY A 70 -22.15 11.70 -12.43
N ASN A 71 -21.29 12.05 -13.38
CA ASN A 71 -20.53 11.05 -14.16
C ASN A 71 -19.40 10.46 -13.33
N ARG A 72 -19.61 9.24 -12.83
CA ARG A 72 -18.70 8.56 -11.92
C ARG A 72 -17.40 8.12 -12.58
N ASP A 73 -17.48 7.52 -13.76
CA ASP A 73 -16.30 7.09 -14.53
C ASP A 73 -15.34 8.26 -14.76
N LYS A 74 -15.88 9.41 -15.15
CA LYS A 74 -15.09 10.64 -15.35
C LYS A 74 -14.42 11.09 -14.05
N LYS A 75 -15.16 11.12 -12.94
CA LYS A 75 -14.63 11.55 -11.64
C LYS A 75 -13.55 10.62 -11.09
N VAL A 76 -13.72 9.31 -11.21
CA VAL A 76 -12.68 8.34 -10.82
C VAL A 76 -11.45 8.51 -11.71
N ALA A 77 -11.63 8.69 -13.03
CA ALA A 77 -10.52 8.96 -13.93
C ALA A 77 -9.79 10.27 -13.59
N GLU A 78 -10.51 11.34 -13.22
CA GLU A 78 -9.93 12.60 -12.73
C GLU A 78 -9.13 12.39 -11.44
N ALA A 79 -9.66 11.65 -10.47
CA ALA A 79 -8.96 11.34 -9.21
C ALA A 79 -7.63 10.62 -9.47
N ILE A 80 -7.67 9.55 -10.27
CA ILE A 80 -6.48 8.78 -10.69
C ILE A 80 -5.48 9.70 -11.38
N ARG A 81 -5.93 10.48 -12.37
CA ARG A 81 -5.04 11.39 -13.11
C ARG A 81 -4.37 12.39 -12.18
N ASN A 82 -5.11 13.01 -11.26
CA ASN A 82 -4.54 14.00 -10.36
C ASN A 82 -3.45 13.44 -9.43
N ILE A 83 -3.58 12.18 -8.97
CA ILE A 83 -2.58 11.50 -8.13
C ILE A 83 -1.35 11.08 -8.94
N VAL A 84 -1.56 10.60 -10.17
CA VAL A 84 -0.50 10.02 -11.02
C VAL A 84 0.28 11.08 -11.80
N THR A 85 -0.36 12.19 -12.19
CA THR A 85 0.26 13.25 -13.00
C THR A 85 1.61 13.72 -12.47
N PRO A 86 1.82 14.00 -11.15
CA PRO A 86 3.13 14.38 -10.63
C PRO A 86 4.25 13.39 -10.97
N VAL A 87 3.95 12.09 -11.01
CA VAL A 87 4.90 11.03 -11.35
C VAL A 87 5.11 10.98 -12.87
N ALA A 88 4.02 10.98 -13.63
CA ALA A 88 4.07 10.83 -15.08
C ALA A 88 4.73 12.03 -15.79
N GLU A 89 4.48 13.27 -15.34
CA GLU A 89 5.13 14.47 -15.91
C GLU A 89 6.64 14.49 -15.71
N ARG A 90 7.13 13.80 -14.67
CA ARG A 90 8.57 13.60 -14.43
C ARG A 90 9.17 12.45 -15.25
N ASN A 91 8.37 11.80 -16.10
CA ASN A 91 8.74 10.60 -16.86
C ASN A 91 9.24 9.44 -15.99
N ILE A 92 8.82 9.39 -14.73
CA ILE A 92 9.18 8.30 -13.82
C ILE A 92 8.23 7.13 -14.11
N PRO A 93 8.75 5.92 -14.40
CA PRO A 93 7.92 4.72 -14.49
C PRO A 93 7.17 4.48 -13.19
N PHE A 94 5.92 4.04 -13.27
CA PHE A 94 5.16 3.69 -12.08
C PHE A 94 4.37 2.41 -12.26
N THR A 95 4.06 1.78 -11.15
CA THR A 95 3.10 0.68 -11.08
C THR A 95 2.28 0.79 -9.80
N PHE A 96 1.32 -0.11 -9.63
CA PHE A 96 0.43 -0.12 -8.47
C PHE A 96 -0.16 -1.51 -8.20
N VAL A 97 -0.59 -1.71 -6.96
CA VAL A 97 -1.61 -2.70 -6.59
C VAL A 97 -2.88 -1.97 -6.19
N PHE A 98 -4.02 -2.65 -6.28
CA PHE A 98 -5.28 -2.14 -5.74
C PHE A 98 -5.36 -2.37 -4.24
N GLY A 99 -6.05 -1.48 -3.54
CA GLY A 99 -6.49 -1.65 -2.17
C GLY A 99 -7.99 -1.91 -2.07
N ASN A 100 -8.46 -2.10 -0.84
CA ASN A 100 -9.85 -2.46 -0.56
C ASN A 100 -10.85 -1.31 -0.81
N HIS A 101 -10.40 -0.07 -0.88
CA HIS A 101 -11.26 1.08 -1.17
C HIS A 101 -11.32 1.42 -2.67
N ASP A 102 -10.38 0.92 -3.48
CA ASP A 102 -10.33 1.26 -4.90
C ASP A 102 -11.52 0.68 -5.68
N ASP A 103 -12.07 -0.47 -5.29
CA ASP A 103 -13.27 -1.04 -5.93
C ASP A 103 -14.60 -0.60 -5.29
N GLN A 104 -14.55 0.27 -4.27
CA GLN A 104 -15.73 0.72 -3.53
C GLN A 104 -16.43 1.93 -4.13
N ALA A 105 -15.94 2.46 -5.27
CA ALA A 105 -16.54 3.57 -6.00
C ALA A 105 -17.87 3.21 -6.68
N PHE A 106 -18.82 2.70 -5.90
CA PHE A 106 -20.22 2.47 -6.25
C PHE A 106 -20.43 1.71 -7.59
N GLY A 107 -19.53 0.79 -7.96
CA GLY A 107 -19.65 -0.04 -9.16
C GLY A 107 -18.68 0.29 -10.31
N ILE A 108 -17.64 1.11 -10.09
CA ILE A 108 -16.51 1.19 -11.02
C ILE A 108 -15.61 -0.03 -10.83
N SER A 109 -15.37 -0.79 -11.90
CA SER A 109 -14.51 -1.98 -11.87
C SER A 109 -13.02 -1.61 -11.84
N LYS A 110 -12.20 -2.52 -11.29
CA LYS A 110 -10.73 -2.44 -11.36
C LYS A 110 -10.23 -2.37 -12.81
N GLU A 111 -10.90 -3.06 -13.75
CA GLU A 111 -10.60 -2.98 -15.19
C GLU A 111 -10.72 -1.56 -15.75
N LYS A 112 -11.82 -0.84 -15.44
CA LYS A 112 -11.99 0.55 -15.89
C LYS A 112 -10.90 1.46 -15.33
N GLN A 113 -10.49 1.25 -14.09
CA GLN A 113 -9.39 2.00 -13.48
C GLN A 113 -8.05 1.66 -14.14
N MET A 114 -7.77 0.37 -14.41
CA MET A 114 -6.59 -0.09 -15.13
C MET A 114 -6.47 0.58 -16.50
N ILE A 115 -7.57 0.76 -17.24
CA ILE A 115 -7.58 1.50 -18.52
C ILE A 115 -7.10 2.94 -18.33
N VAL A 116 -7.53 3.62 -17.25
CA VAL A 116 -7.06 4.98 -16.95
C VAL A 116 -5.58 5.00 -16.61
N TYR A 117 -5.12 4.11 -15.73
CA TYR A 117 -3.71 4.02 -15.37
C TYR A 117 -2.81 3.70 -16.57
N LYS A 118 -3.19 2.73 -17.41
CA LYS A 118 -2.44 2.38 -18.63
C LYS A 118 -2.53 3.44 -19.73
N SER A 119 -3.38 4.46 -19.61
CA SER A 119 -3.35 5.62 -20.51
C SER A 119 -2.09 6.49 -20.34
N PHE A 120 -1.36 6.33 -19.23
CA PHE A 120 -0.05 6.93 -19.02
C PHE A 120 1.05 6.03 -19.63
N PRO A 121 1.89 6.54 -20.55
CA PRO A 121 2.97 5.75 -21.16
C PRO A 121 4.02 5.20 -20.17
N THR A 122 4.11 5.80 -18.99
CA THR A 122 5.02 5.39 -17.91
C THR A 122 4.43 4.31 -16.99
N CYS A 123 3.17 3.91 -17.18
CA CYS A 123 2.54 2.86 -16.39
C CYS A 123 3.08 1.48 -16.79
N LEU A 124 3.57 0.73 -15.81
CA LEU A 124 4.10 -0.64 -15.95
C LEU A 124 3.10 -1.70 -15.48
N ALA A 125 1.98 -1.32 -14.88
CA ALA A 125 1.01 -2.27 -14.36
C ALA A 125 0.42 -3.11 -15.50
N GLU A 126 0.25 -4.40 -15.26
CA GLU A 126 -0.40 -5.32 -16.18
C GLU A 126 -1.71 -5.85 -15.58
N PRO A 127 -2.76 -6.10 -16.39
CA PRO A 127 -4.02 -6.69 -15.91
C PRO A 127 -3.87 -8.02 -15.15
N GLY A 128 -2.79 -8.74 -15.41
CA GLY A 128 -2.51 -10.05 -14.82
C GLY A 128 -3.28 -11.19 -15.49
N ASP A 129 -3.19 -12.38 -14.91
CA ASP A 129 -3.89 -13.57 -15.38
C ASP A 129 -5.40 -13.46 -15.04
N PRO A 130 -6.31 -13.42 -16.03
CA PRO A 130 -7.74 -13.32 -15.75
C PRO A 130 -8.35 -14.60 -15.16
N SER A 131 -7.59 -15.71 -15.09
CA SER A 131 -8.05 -16.98 -14.53
C SER A 131 -7.82 -17.13 -13.03
N ILE A 132 -7.12 -16.19 -12.38
CA ILE A 132 -6.85 -16.20 -10.94
C ILE A 132 -7.57 -15.04 -10.24
N SER A 133 -7.67 -15.13 -8.91
CA SER A 133 -8.28 -14.09 -8.08
C SER A 133 -7.51 -12.77 -8.12
N GLY A 134 -8.24 -11.67 -7.88
CA GLY A 134 -7.69 -10.32 -7.93
C GLY A 134 -7.52 -9.80 -9.36
N TYR A 135 -7.05 -8.57 -9.47
CA TYR A 135 -6.82 -7.91 -10.75
C TYR A 135 -5.52 -7.12 -10.66
N GLY A 136 -4.66 -7.24 -11.66
CA GLY A 136 -3.38 -6.57 -11.64
C GLY A 136 -2.26 -7.33 -10.92
N ASN A 137 -2.38 -8.65 -10.74
CA ASN A 137 -1.25 -9.47 -10.26
C ASN A 137 -0.16 -9.49 -11.34
N HIS A 138 1.01 -8.93 -11.05
CA HIS A 138 2.08 -8.82 -12.04
C HIS A 138 3.46 -8.76 -11.39
N TYR A 139 4.51 -8.88 -12.20
CA TYR A 139 5.89 -8.82 -11.74
C TYR A 139 6.78 -8.06 -12.72
N ILE A 140 7.82 -7.42 -12.16
CA ILE A 140 8.75 -6.54 -12.88
C ILE A 140 10.18 -7.02 -12.62
N ASN A 141 10.87 -7.44 -13.68
CA ASN A 141 12.30 -7.71 -13.60
C ASN A 141 13.11 -6.41 -13.64
N ILE A 142 14.14 -6.32 -12.80
CA ILE A 142 15.19 -5.31 -12.87
C ILE A 142 16.45 -5.99 -13.38
N LEU A 143 16.92 -5.53 -14.53
CA LEU A 143 18.10 -6.03 -15.20
C LEU A 143 19.36 -5.33 -14.68
N SER A 144 20.52 -5.96 -14.88
CA SER A 144 21.84 -5.33 -14.76
C SER A 144 21.92 -4.02 -15.52
N SER A 145 22.83 -3.13 -15.13
CA SER A 145 22.99 -1.82 -15.79
C SER A 145 23.32 -1.91 -17.28
N ASP A 146 23.98 -3.00 -17.69
CA ASP A 146 24.24 -3.35 -19.10
C ASP A 146 23.04 -4.03 -19.81
N GLY A 147 21.97 -4.34 -19.08
CA GLY A 147 20.72 -4.89 -19.59
C GLY A 147 20.75 -6.39 -19.94
N LYS A 148 21.81 -7.12 -19.57
CA LYS A 148 22.00 -8.51 -20.01
C LYS A 148 21.49 -9.57 -19.04
N LYS A 149 21.46 -9.27 -17.74
CA LYS A 149 21.10 -10.24 -16.70
C LYS A 149 19.90 -9.75 -15.92
N ILE A 150 18.99 -10.65 -15.57
CA ILE A 150 17.97 -10.37 -14.54
C ILE A 150 18.67 -10.49 -13.20
N LEU A 151 18.67 -9.42 -12.41
CA LEU A 151 19.36 -9.39 -11.12
C LEU A 151 18.42 -9.27 -9.94
N PHE A 152 17.26 -8.64 -10.15
CA PHE A 152 16.28 -8.40 -9.11
C PHE A 152 14.86 -8.49 -9.69
N ASN A 153 13.87 -8.74 -8.84
CA ASN A 153 12.47 -8.78 -9.26
C ASN A 153 11.54 -8.08 -8.26
N ILE A 154 10.42 -7.57 -8.74
CA ILE A 154 9.35 -7.04 -7.91
C ILE A 154 8.09 -7.83 -8.19
N TYR A 155 7.44 -8.35 -7.15
CA TYR A 155 6.12 -8.95 -7.20
C TYR A 155 5.06 -7.95 -6.72
N LEU A 156 3.93 -7.90 -7.42
CA LEU A 156 2.79 -7.07 -7.10
C LEU A 156 1.55 -7.96 -7.05
N ILE A 157 0.97 -8.09 -5.85
CA ILE A 157 -0.16 -8.97 -5.58
C ILE A 157 -1.37 -8.14 -5.16
N ASP A 158 -2.50 -8.35 -5.82
CA ASP A 158 -3.78 -7.81 -5.39
C ASP A 158 -4.23 -8.60 -4.14
N SER A 159 -4.10 -7.99 -2.96
CA SER A 159 -4.52 -8.58 -1.69
C SER A 159 -6.05 -8.64 -1.52
N LEU A 160 -6.80 -8.48 -2.61
CA LEU A 160 -8.25 -8.53 -2.70
C LEU A 160 -8.91 -7.34 -1.98
N SER A 161 -9.94 -7.57 -1.18
CA SER A 161 -10.73 -6.49 -0.56
C SER A 161 -11.06 -6.83 0.90
N ALA A 162 -11.68 -5.88 1.57
CA ALA A 162 -12.20 -6.04 2.93
C ALA A 162 -13.72 -5.90 2.91
N SER A 163 -14.40 -6.63 3.80
CA SER A 163 -15.83 -6.45 4.01
C SER A 163 -16.14 -5.09 4.65
N LEU A 164 -17.41 -4.67 4.66
CA LEU A 164 -17.81 -3.37 5.22
C LEU A 164 -17.57 -3.25 6.73
N ASP A 165 -17.62 -4.37 7.43
CA ASP A 165 -17.22 -4.52 8.83
C ASP A 165 -15.70 -4.70 8.99
N GLY A 166 -14.92 -4.66 7.90
CA GLY A 166 -13.45 -4.57 7.87
C GLY A 166 -12.71 -5.91 7.91
N HIS A 167 -13.37 -7.05 7.75
CA HIS A 167 -12.69 -8.34 7.64
C HIS A 167 -11.93 -8.39 6.31
N CYS A 168 -10.61 -8.45 6.43
CA CYS A 168 -9.72 -8.50 5.29
C CYS A 168 -9.72 -9.89 4.65
N SER A 169 -9.76 -9.93 3.32
CA SER A 169 -9.61 -11.17 2.54
C SER A 169 -8.16 -11.63 2.54
N ALA A 170 -7.93 -12.93 2.56
CA ALA A 170 -6.59 -13.49 2.36
C ALA A 170 -6.31 -13.70 0.87
N VAL A 171 -5.05 -13.51 0.46
CA VAL A 171 -4.58 -13.86 -0.89
C VAL A 171 -4.87 -15.34 -1.17
N SER A 172 -5.42 -15.62 -2.35
CA SER A 172 -5.95 -16.93 -2.70
C SER A 172 -4.86 -17.96 -3.00
N GLU A 173 -5.23 -19.24 -2.96
CA GLU A 173 -4.31 -20.34 -3.29
C GLU A 173 -3.81 -20.25 -4.73
N GLU A 174 -4.66 -19.82 -5.67
CA GLU A 174 -4.30 -19.61 -7.08
C GLU A 174 -3.32 -18.46 -7.28
N GLN A 175 -3.46 -17.37 -6.51
CA GLN A 175 -2.50 -16.26 -6.51
C GLN A 175 -1.14 -16.70 -5.95
N ILE A 176 -1.13 -17.49 -4.88
CA ILE A 176 0.09 -18.08 -4.32
C ILE A 176 0.75 -19.02 -5.32
N ALA A 177 -0.04 -19.85 -6.03
CA ALA A 177 0.45 -20.73 -7.08
C ALA A 177 1.03 -19.95 -8.26
N TRP A 178 0.37 -18.87 -8.68
CA TRP A 178 0.87 -17.94 -9.70
C TRP A 178 2.23 -17.35 -9.28
N TYR A 179 2.35 -16.82 -8.06
CA TYR A 179 3.61 -16.28 -7.54
C TYR A 179 4.73 -17.34 -7.60
N LYS A 180 4.46 -18.56 -7.10
CA LYS A 180 5.43 -19.67 -7.14
C LYS A 180 5.83 -20.01 -8.57
N SER A 181 4.89 -20.01 -9.51
CA SER A 181 5.18 -20.25 -10.93
C SER A 181 6.11 -19.18 -11.52
N ALA A 182 5.92 -17.91 -11.15
CA ALA A 182 6.77 -16.81 -11.60
C ALA A 182 8.18 -16.91 -10.98
N ARG A 183 8.28 -17.19 -9.67
CA ARG A 183 9.53 -17.48 -8.98
C ARG A 183 10.31 -18.61 -9.66
N ASP A 184 9.67 -19.74 -9.89
CA ASP A 184 10.32 -20.93 -10.44
C ASP A 184 10.69 -20.73 -11.92
N TYR A 185 9.87 -20.00 -12.68
CA TYR A 185 10.23 -19.53 -14.03
C TYR A 185 11.49 -18.65 -14.04
N LEU A 186 11.60 -17.69 -13.11
CA LEU A 186 12.78 -16.82 -13.02
C LEU A 186 14.02 -17.60 -12.60
N LYS A 187 13.90 -18.57 -11.69
CA LYS A 187 14.98 -19.48 -11.34
C LYS A 187 15.47 -20.27 -12.55
N ASP A 188 14.57 -20.86 -13.32
CA ASP A 188 14.93 -21.59 -14.54
C ASP A 188 15.66 -20.70 -15.56
N LYS A 189 15.32 -19.41 -15.63
CA LYS A 189 15.93 -18.46 -16.55
C LYS A 189 17.30 -17.96 -16.12
N THR A 190 17.55 -17.88 -14.82
CA THR A 190 18.76 -17.24 -14.27
C THR A 190 19.73 -18.23 -13.63
N GLY A 191 19.29 -19.46 -13.37
CA GLY A 191 20.07 -20.51 -12.71
C GLY A 191 19.95 -20.53 -11.18
N ASP A 192 19.42 -19.47 -10.57
CA ASP A 192 19.19 -19.37 -9.12
C ASP A 192 17.93 -18.54 -8.82
N TYR A 193 17.42 -18.60 -7.60
CA TYR A 193 16.30 -17.76 -7.20
C TYR A 193 16.68 -16.27 -7.21
N VAL A 194 15.87 -15.46 -7.90
CA VAL A 194 16.12 -14.02 -8.09
C VAL A 194 15.68 -13.24 -6.83
N PRO A 195 16.58 -12.48 -6.18
CA PRO A 195 16.21 -11.61 -5.06
C PRO A 195 15.07 -10.67 -5.43
N SER A 196 14.08 -10.56 -4.54
CA SER A 196 12.81 -9.92 -4.85
C SER A 196 12.25 -9.08 -3.70
N LEU A 197 11.49 -8.05 -4.06
CA LEU A 197 10.55 -7.37 -3.17
C LEU A 197 9.12 -7.75 -3.56
N LEU A 198 8.23 -7.81 -2.58
CA LEU A 198 6.81 -8.04 -2.80
C LEU A 198 6.02 -6.84 -2.26
N PHE A 199 5.13 -6.29 -3.07
CA PHE A 199 4.23 -5.21 -2.69
C PHE A 199 2.78 -5.69 -2.77
N GLN A 200 2.03 -5.44 -1.70
CA GLN A 200 0.59 -5.63 -1.66
C GLN A 200 -0.04 -4.57 -0.75
N HIS A 201 -1.37 -4.47 -0.73
CA HIS A 201 -2.04 -3.46 0.08
C HIS A 201 -2.26 -3.93 1.52
N ILE A 202 -3.06 -4.99 1.70
CA ILE A 202 -3.42 -5.56 3.01
C ILE A 202 -2.25 -6.39 3.55
N PRO A 203 -1.84 -6.18 4.81
CA PRO A 203 -0.75 -6.92 5.44
C PRO A 203 -1.06 -8.41 5.66
N VAL A 204 -0.01 -9.24 5.64
CA VAL A 204 -0.10 -10.66 6.03
C VAL A 204 -0.37 -10.82 7.54
N PRO A 205 -1.04 -11.91 7.97
CA PRO A 205 -1.30 -12.17 9.40
C PRO A 205 -0.04 -12.19 10.27
N GLU A 206 1.11 -12.53 9.71
CA GLU A 206 2.41 -12.54 10.39
C GLU A 206 2.84 -11.17 10.92
N MET A 207 2.21 -10.07 10.49
CA MET A 207 2.41 -8.76 11.08
C MET A 207 2.08 -8.72 12.58
N TRP A 208 1.17 -9.57 13.07
CA TRP A 208 0.92 -9.70 14.50
C TRP A 208 2.10 -10.31 15.27
N ASN A 209 2.94 -11.13 14.60
CA ASN A 209 4.06 -11.82 15.26
C ASN A 209 5.24 -10.89 15.56
N VAL A 210 5.29 -9.71 14.95
CA VAL A 210 6.31 -8.68 15.21
C VAL A 210 5.85 -7.64 16.23
N LEU A 211 4.67 -7.84 16.82
CA LEU A 211 4.11 -7.01 17.88
C LEU A 211 4.08 -7.78 19.20
N LYS A 212 4.06 -7.05 20.31
CA LYS A 212 3.87 -7.58 21.66
C LYS A 212 2.70 -6.87 22.35
N GLU A 213 1.96 -7.63 23.16
CA GLU A 213 0.94 -7.05 24.04
C GLU A 213 1.65 -6.24 25.15
N VAL A 214 1.17 -5.03 25.42
CA VAL A 214 1.70 -4.11 26.43
C VAL A 214 0.59 -3.60 27.35
N PRO A 215 0.91 -3.18 28.59
CA PRO A 215 -0.09 -2.55 29.45
C PRO A 215 -0.53 -1.19 28.88
N LYS A 216 -1.77 -0.77 29.18
CA LYS A 216 -2.31 0.55 28.78
C LYS A 216 -1.42 1.74 29.22
N SER A 217 -0.66 1.58 30.31
CA SER A 217 0.26 2.60 30.80
C SER A 217 1.50 2.79 29.91
N HIS A 218 1.84 1.80 29.08
CA HIS A 218 2.91 1.94 28.09
C HIS A 218 2.51 2.97 27.05
N LYS A 219 3.39 3.94 26.76
CA LYS A 219 3.17 4.97 25.74
C LYS A 219 4.42 5.12 24.89
N PRO A 220 4.30 5.17 23.55
CA PRO A 220 3.08 4.96 22.73
C PRO A 220 2.54 3.52 22.75
N HIS A 221 1.29 3.31 22.32
CA HIS A 221 0.71 1.99 22.04
C HIS A 221 -0.42 2.10 21.01
N ALA A 222 -0.68 1.02 20.27
CA ALA A 222 -1.88 0.83 19.46
C ALA A 222 -2.97 0.11 20.26
N VAL A 223 -4.23 0.44 19.99
CA VAL A 223 -5.40 -0.20 20.63
C VAL A 223 -5.88 -1.34 19.76
N GLY A 224 -6.08 -2.52 20.35
CA GLY A 224 -6.61 -3.69 19.64
C GLY A 224 -8.11 -3.61 19.38
N TYR A 225 -8.52 -4.12 18.22
CA TYR A 225 -9.91 -4.25 17.79
C TYR A 225 -10.32 -5.72 17.62
N ARG A 226 -11.62 -5.99 17.45
CA ARG A 226 -12.19 -7.34 17.28
C ARG A 226 -11.74 -8.35 18.34
N SER A 227 -11.12 -9.45 17.92
CA SER A 227 -10.55 -10.51 18.77
C SER A 227 -9.47 -10.00 19.72
N HIS A 228 -8.95 -8.79 19.50
CA HIS A 228 -7.95 -8.13 20.33
C HIS A 228 -8.53 -6.98 21.17
N TYR A 229 -9.87 -6.86 21.26
CA TYR A 229 -10.52 -5.78 22.01
C TYR A 229 -10.08 -5.75 23.49
N GLY A 230 -9.78 -4.54 23.99
CA GLY A 230 -9.33 -4.31 25.37
C GLY A 230 -7.82 -4.53 25.58
N LYS A 231 -7.09 -4.94 24.55
CA LYS A 231 -5.64 -5.13 24.56
C LYS A 231 -4.92 -3.95 23.89
N TYR A 232 -3.64 -3.80 24.19
CA TYR A 232 -2.79 -2.75 23.65
C TYR A 232 -1.50 -3.38 23.14
N TYR A 233 -0.97 -2.86 22.03
CA TYR A 233 0.18 -3.43 21.36
C TYR A 233 1.25 -2.38 21.11
N TRP A 234 2.49 -2.84 21.11
CA TRP A 234 3.63 -2.09 20.63
C TRP A 234 4.50 -2.99 19.74
N MET A 235 5.39 -2.38 18.97
CA MET A 235 6.38 -3.14 18.20
C MET A 235 7.29 -3.89 19.17
N ASP A 236 7.58 -5.16 18.86
CA ASP A 236 8.55 -5.93 19.60
C ASP A 236 9.96 -5.64 19.06
N GLU A 237 10.81 -5.06 19.92
CA GLU A 237 12.17 -4.61 19.57
C GLU A 237 13.07 -5.78 19.16
N LYS A 238 12.68 -7.02 19.50
CA LYS A 238 13.34 -8.24 19.00
C LYS A 238 13.31 -8.33 17.48
N TYR A 239 12.24 -7.86 16.84
CA TYR A 239 12.05 -7.97 15.39
C TYR A 239 12.25 -6.64 14.67
N LEU A 240 12.02 -5.52 15.34
CA LEU A 240 12.15 -4.18 14.77
C LEU A 240 13.56 -3.93 14.21
N ILE A 241 13.62 -3.36 12.99
CA ILE A 241 14.86 -2.78 12.48
C ILE A 241 14.77 -1.27 12.70
N PRO A 242 15.44 -0.73 13.73
CA PRO A 242 15.25 0.66 14.16
C PRO A 242 15.74 1.67 13.11
N GLY A 243 15.22 2.88 13.19
CA GLY A 243 15.56 4.02 12.33
C GLY A 243 14.75 4.09 11.03
N ASN A 244 13.68 3.31 10.89
CA ASN A 244 12.94 3.15 9.62
C ASN A 244 11.55 3.77 9.66
N CYS A 245 11.46 4.88 10.40
CA CYS A 245 10.21 5.51 10.84
C CYS A 245 9.48 4.54 11.75
N ASP A 246 9.70 4.60 13.07
CA ASP A 246 9.33 3.52 14.00
C ASP A 246 8.10 3.92 14.84
N PHE A 247 6.92 3.86 14.25
CA PHE A 247 5.68 4.09 14.98
C PHE A 247 4.55 3.10 14.61
N LEU A 248 3.84 2.67 15.65
CA LEU A 248 2.64 1.85 15.55
C LEU A 248 1.51 2.58 16.28
N LEU A 249 0.57 3.16 15.53
CA LEU A 249 -0.53 3.94 16.11
C LEU A 249 -1.89 3.27 15.92
N GLU A 250 -1.95 2.20 15.13
CA GLU A 250 -3.10 1.30 15.03
C GLU A 250 -2.67 -0.15 14.84
N THR A 251 -3.52 -1.08 15.26
CA THR A 251 -3.20 -2.51 15.11
C THR A 251 -3.45 -2.98 13.68
N PRO A 252 -2.66 -3.93 13.17
CA PRO A 252 -2.79 -4.47 11.82
C PRO A 252 -4.20 -4.97 11.49
N ALA A 253 -4.78 -4.50 10.40
CA ALA A 253 -5.97 -5.07 9.80
C ALA A 253 -5.58 -6.21 8.83
N THR A 254 -5.28 -7.38 9.39
CA THR A 254 -4.87 -8.58 8.64
C THR A 254 -6.05 -9.53 8.38
N PRO A 255 -5.94 -10.44 7.41
CA PRO A 255 -6.89 -11.55 7.27
C PRO A 255 -6.93 -12.43 8.52
N GLU A 256 -8.12 -12.92 8.89
CA GLU A 256 -8.27 -13.82 10.04
C GLU A 256 -7.70 -15.22 9.77
N LYS A 257 -7.88 -15.69 8.53
CA LYS A 257 -7.35 -16.97 8.07
C LYS A 257 -6.01 -16.73 7.38
N ASN A 258 -4.96 -17.37 7.89
CA ASN A 258 -3.67 -17.40 7.21
C ASN A 258 -3.74 -18.35 6.00
N SER A 259 -3.57 -17.80 4.79
CA SER A 259 -3.57 -18.56 3.53
C SER A 259 -2.25 -19.30 3.25
N GLY A 260 -1.21 -19.04 4.04
CA GLY A 260 0.15 -19.55 3.78
C GLY A 260 0.96 -18.66 2.84
N GLU A 261 0.47 -17.46 2.48
CA GLU A 261 1.17 -16.49 1.63
C GLU A 261 2.58 -16.17 2.13
N PHE A 262 2.71 -15.78 3.40
CA PHE A 262 4.02 -15.47 3.98
C PHE A 262 4.98 -16.68 3.92
N ASN A 263 4.47 -17.90 4.19
CA ASN A 263 5.29 -19.10 4.11
C ASN A 263 5.76 -19.36 2.67
N ALA A 264 4.95 -19.05 1.66
CA ALA A 264 5.34 -19.14 0.25
C ALA A 264 6.41 -18.10 -0.12
N ALA A 265 6.28 -16.86 0.37
CA ALA A 265 7.28 -15.81 0.18
C ALA A 265 8.62 -16.16 0.86
N ALA A 266 8.56 -16.69 2.09
CA ALA A 266 9.74 -17.07 2.87
C ALA A 266 10.44 -18.35 2.37
N GLU A 267 9.77 -19.18 1.56
CA GLU A 267 10.15 -20.57 1.27
C GLU A 267 11.57 -20.73 0.68
N LYS A 268 11.97 -19.83 -0.23
CA LYS A 268 13.22 -19.97 -1.02
C LYS A 268 14.26 -18.90 -0.72
N GLY A 269 13.98 -17.96 0.17
CA GLY A 269 14.90 -16.87 0.52
C GLY A 269 15.18 -15.90 -0.64
N ASP A 270 14.25 -15.84 -1.58
CA ASP A 270 14.25 -14.93 -2.73
C ASP A 270 13.53 -13.63 -2.39
N VAL A 271 12.37 -13.70 -1.73
CA VAL A 271 11.67 -12.51 -1.23
C VAL A 271 12.39 -11.96 0.01
N LEU A 272 13.02 -10.80 -0.14
CA LEU A 272 13.75 -10.11 0.93
C LEU A 272 12.82 -9.34 1.85
N ALA A 273 11.78 -8.73 1.28
CA ALA A 273 10.79 -7.98 2.03
C ALA A 273 9.41 -7.99 1.37
N MET A 274 8.38 -7.89 2.21
CA MET A 274 7.01 -7.59 1.83
C MET A 274 6.63 -6.21 2.37
N PHE A 275 6.15 -5.33 1.49
CA PHE A 275 5.76 -3.96 1.82
C PHE A 275 4.26 -3.77 1.68
N PHE A 276 3.67 -3.08 2.67
CA PHE A 276 2.24 -2.90 2.84
C PHE A 276 1.85 -1.43 3.01
N GLY A 277 0.58 -1.13 2.75
CA GLY A 277 -0.10 0.11 3.14
C GLY A 277 -1.21 -0.20 4.14
N HIS A 278 -2.44 0.24 3.83
CA HIS A 278 -3.70 -0.14 4.48
C HIS A 278 -3.91 0.41 5.89
N ASP A 279 -2.96 0.19 6.79
CA ASP A 279 -2.94 0.75 8.12
C ASP A 279 -2.15 2.06 8.10
N HIS A 280 -2.84 3.14 7.72
CA HIS A 280 -2.27 4.45 7.39
C HIS A 280 -1.34 5.03 8.47
N ASN A 281 -1.62 4.73 9.74
CA ASN A 281 -0.91 5.29 10.88
C ASN A 281 0.29 4.45 11.32
N ASN A 282 0.72 3.49 10.51
CA ASN A 282 1.88 2.66 10.81
C ASN A 282 3.00 2.97 9.83
N SER A 283 4.20 3.14 10.38
CA SER A 283 5.43 3.11 9.62
C SER A 283 6.41 2.38 10.51
N PHE A 284 7.03 1.32 9.98
CA PHE A 284 8.18 0.62 10.56
C PHE A 284 8.56 -0.52 9.62
N ILE A 285 9.72 -1.12 9.85
CA ILE A 285 10.07 -2.41 9.26
C ILE A 285 10.53 -3.38 10.35
N ALA A 286 10.14 -4.64 10.24
CA ALA A 286 10.51 -5.68 11.20
C ALA A 286 10.95 -6.95 10.46
N ARG A 287 12.00 -7.60 10.94
CA ARG A 287 12.48 -8.87 10.40
C ARG A 287 11.76 -10.03 11.09
N TYR A 288 10.96 -10.76 10.34
CA TYR A 288 10.33 -11.99 10.80
C TYR A 288 10.82 -13.17 9.96
N LYS A 289 11.47 -14.14 10.61
CA LYS A 289 12.24 -15.19 9.93
C LYS A 289 13.25 -14.57 8.93
N ASN A 290 13.23 -15.00 7.68
CA ASN A 290 14.11 -14.52 6.61
C ASN A 290 13.51 -13.37 5.78
N VAL A 291 12.33 -12.84 6.13
CA VAL A 291 11.63 -11.79 5.37
C VAL A 291 11.47 -10.54 6.23
N ILE A 292 11.67 -9.37 5.64
CA ILE A 292 11.32 -8.09 6.27
C ILE A 292 9.85 -7.77 5.97
N LEU A 293 9.06 -7.48 6.99
CA LEU A 293 7.70 -6.94 6.88
C LEU A 293 7.77 -5.43 7.05
N GLY A 294 7.32 -4.66 6.07
CA GLY A 294 7.41 -3.20 6.08
C GLY A 294 6.07 -2.51 5.93
N TYR A 295 5.70 -1.68 6.90
CA TYR A 295 4.62 -0.72 6.74
C TYR A 295 5.13 0.61 6.18
N THR A 296 4.33 1.16 5.29
CA THR A 296 4.47 2.54 4.81
C THR A 296 3.21 3.30 5.17
N GLN A 297 3.40 4.43 5.84
CA GLN A 297 2.30 5.26 6.29
C GLN A 297 1.52 5.87 5.13
N GLY A 298 0.28 6.29 5.41
CA GLY A 298 -0.55 6.95 4.42
C GLY A 298 -0.02 8.32 3.99
N CYS A 299 -0.03 8.56 2.68
CA CYS A 299 0.42 9.79 2.05
C CYS A 299 -0.72 10.83 1.94
N GLY A 300 -1.97 10.37 1.84
CA GLY A 300 -3.12 11.20 1.51
C GLY A 300 -3.61 12.15 2.60
N PHE A 301 -4.14 13.32 2.22
CA PHE A 301 -4.75 14.30 3.12
C PHE A 301 -6.30 14.31 3.06
N ASN A 302 -6.90 13.47 2.22
CA ASN A 302 -8.35 13.28 2.14
C ASN A 302 -8.87 12.12 2.99
N VAL A 303 -8.02 11.61 3.88
CA VAL A 303 -8.29 10.52 4.80
C VAL A 303 -7.55 10.70 6.14
N TYR A 304 -7.93 9.95 7.17
CA TYR A 304 -7.17 9.84 8.42
C TYR A 304 -5.73 9.36 8.18
N GLY A 305 -4.85 9.59 9.15
CA GLY A 305 -3.44 9.18 9.07
C GLY A 305 -2.57 9.95 10.06
N PRO A 306 -1.24 9.76 10.04
CA PRO A 306 -0.38 10.04 11.18
C PRO A 306 0.06 11.51 11.23
N ASP A 307 -0.90 12.44 11.22
CA ASP A 307 -0.68 13.88 11.28
C ASP A 307 0.28 14.40 10.20
N LEU A 308 1.36 15.10 10.59
CA LEU A 308 2.39 15.58 9.69
C LEU A 308 3.46 14.51 9.38
N ASN A 309 3.34 13.31 9.96
CA ASN A 309 4.19 12.16 9.62
C ASN A 309 3.70 11.40 8.38
N ARG A 310 2.63 11.86 7.73
CA ARG A 310 2.25 11.40 6.38
C ARG A 310 3.46 11.42 5.48
N GLY A 311 3.64 10.38 4.68
CA GLY A 311 4.92 10.18 4.04
C GLY A 311 4.90 9.19 2.90
N VAL A 312 6.10 8.98 2.37
CA VAL A 312 6.42 7.94 1.39
C VAL A 312 7.62 7.16 1.92
N ARG A 313 7.79 5.92 1.45
CA ARG A 313 8.97 5.11 1.77
C ARG A 313 9.87 5.03 0.55
N VAL A 314 11.17 5.23 0.76
CA VAL A 314 12.21 5.10 -0.25
C VAL A 314 12.96 3.81 0.00
N ILE A 315 13.26 3.07 -1.06
CA ILE A 315 13.98 1.80 -1.01
C ILE A 315 15.10 1.86 -2.05
N ASP A 316 16.33 1.74 -1.59
CA ASP A 316 17.54 1.81 -2.41
C ASP A 316 18.15 0.42 -2.58
N LEU A 317 18.29 0.02 -3.84
CA LEU A 317 18.93 -1.22 -4.28
C LEU A 317 20.30 -0.92 -4.89
N ASP A 318 21.22 -1.87 -4.76
CA ASP A 318 22.56 -1.82 -5.35
C ASP A 318 22.81 -3.07 -6.20
N GLU A 319 23.18 -2.88 -7.46
CA GLU A 319 23.53 -3.93 -8.42
C GLU A 319 24.62 -4.88 -7.91
N ASN A 320 25.54 -4.37 -7.08
CA ASN A 320 26.66 -5.14 -6.53
C ASN A 320 26.29 -5.91 -5.25
N ASN A 321 25.15 -5.59 -4.63
CA ASN A 321 24.64 -6.30 -3.45
C ASN A 321 23.12 -6.44 -3.47
N VAL A 322 22.62 -7.19 -4.45
CA VAL A 322 21.18 -7.38 -4.70
C VAL A 322 20.42 -8.15 -3.62
N ARG A 323 21.09 -8.66 -2.58
CA ARG A 323 20.43 -9.31 -1.43
C ARG A 323 20.24 -8.37 -0.24
N GLU A 324 20.73 -7.15 -0.34
CA GLU A 324 20.54 -6.10 0.65
C GLU A 324 19.88 -4.88 0.02
N PHE A 325 19.16 -4.12 0.85
CA PHE A 325 18.61 -2.83 0.46
C PHE A 325 18.65 -1.90 1.66
N LYS A 326 18.63 -0.59 1.38
CA LYS A 326 18.43 0.44 2.39
C LYS A 326 17.03 1.01 2.22
N THR A 327 16.44 1.48 3.31
CA THR A 327 15.15 2.16 3.25
C THR A 327 15.09 3.29 4.26
N HIS A 328 14.34 4.32 3.92
CA HIS A 328 14.01 5.44 4.78
C HIS A 328 12.63 5.98 4.40
N THR A 329 12.09 6.92 5.18
CA THR A 329 10.86 7.61 4.83
C THR A 329 11.11 9.09 4.65
N VAL A 330 10.39 9.68 3.70
CA VAL A 330 10.26 11.14 3.58
C VAL A 330 8.86 11.51 4.04
N MET A 331 8.77 12.46 4.96
CA MET A 331 7.52 12.88 5.58
C MET A 331 7.15 14.31 5.18
N TYR A 332 5.86 14.61 5.24
CA TYR A 332 5.34 15.94 4.98
C TYR A 332 6.02 17.00 5.86
N LYS A 333 6.25 16.67 7.14
CA LYS A 333 6.95 17.56 8.09
C LYS A 333 8.40 17.90 7.74
N ASP A 334 9.02 17.16 6.82
CA ASP A 334 10.40 17.42 6.40
C ASP A 334 10.47 18.64 5.47
N PHE A 335 9.34 19.01 4.84
CA PHE A 335 9.23 20.15 3.92
C PHE A 335 8.27 21.23 4.39
N TYR A 336 7.28 20.87 5.22
CA TYR A 336 6.13 21.69 5.52
C TYR A 336 5.75 21.65 6.99
N THR A 337 4.94 22.63 7.40
CA THR A 337 4.39 22.73 8.75
C THR A 337 2.87 22.73 8.71
N SER A 338 2.23 22.75 9.89
CA SER A 338 0.78 22.92 9.99
C SER A 338 0.27 24.26 9.41
N LYS A 339 1.16 25.24 9.20
CA LYS A 339 0.79 26.52 8.59
C LYS A 339 0.50 26.39 7.09
N ASP A 340 1.15 25.43 6.44
CA ASP A 340 1.12 25.19 4.98
C ASP A 340 -0.07 24.31 4.55
N LEU A 341 -0.91 23.90 5.51
CA LEU A 341 -2.14 23.16 5.23
C LEU A 341 -3.16 24.08 4.54
N HIS A 342 -3.60 23.68 3.35
CA HIS A 342 -4.61 24.41 2.57
C HIS A 342 -6.00 24.33 3.22
N ASP A 343 -6.33 23.18 3.82
CA ASP A 343 -7.61 22.97 4.51
C ASP A 343 -7.38 22.46 5.94
N LYS A 344 -7.17 23.41 6.86
CA LYS A 344 -6.90 23.15 8.28
C LYS A 344 -8.08 22.48 9.00
N LEU A 345 -9.31 22.80 8.59
CA LEU A 345 -10.52 22.22 9.21
C LEU A 345 -10.67 20.75 8.81
N LYS A 346 -10.51 20.44 7.52
CA LYS A 346 -10.51 19.06 7.02
C LYS A 346 -9.37 18.24 7.59
N TYR A 347 -8.17 18.83 7.69
CA TYR A 347 -7.04 18.19 8.34
C TYR A 347 -7.34 17.87 9.82
N ALA A 348 -7.86 18.84 10.58
CA ALA A 348 -8.24 18.63 11.98
C ALA A 348 -9.30 17.54 12.12
N TYR A 349 -10.29 17.51 11.22
CA TYR A 349 -11.29 16.43 11.18
C TYR A 349 -10.64 15.06 10.96
N TYR A 350 -9.76 14.92 9.96
CA TYR A 350 -9.13 13.63 9.66
C TYR A 350 -8.10 13.18 10.69
N LYS A 351 -7.47 14.12 11.42
CA LYS A 351 -6.61 13.80 12.56
C LYS A 351 -7.35 13.05 13.67
N PHE A 352 -8.62 13.39 13.91
CA PHE A 352 -9.45 12.74 14.93
C PHE A 352 -10.43 11.73 14.34
N ALA A 353 -10.37 11.52 13.01
CA ALA A 353 -11.25 10.57 12.37
C ALA A 353 -10.85 9.14 12.77
N PRO A 354 -11.82 8.32 13.17
CA PRO A 354 -11.58 6.92 13.47
C PRO A 354 -11.03 6.19 12.24
N PRO A 355 -10.09 5.24 12.40
CA PRO A 355 -9.52 4.49 11.28
C PRO A 355 -10.53 3.57 10.59
N SER A 356 -11.55 3.12 11.33
CA SER A 356 -12.61 2.26 10.82
C SER A 356 -13.93 2.47 11.57
N PHE A 357 -15.06 2.05 10.99
CA PHE A 357 -16.35 2.06 11.66
C PHE A 357 -16.32 1.30 13.01
N GLU A 358 -15.54 0.23 13.09
CA GLU A 358 -15.42 -0.59 14.29
C GLU A 358 -14.78 0.14 15.45
N SER A 359 -13.77 0.97 15.17
CA SER A 359 -13.15 1.78 16.22
C SER A 359 -14.14 2.74 16.90
N VAL A 360 -15.30 2.97 16.26
CA VAL A 360 -16.37 3.81 16.80
C VAL A 360 -17.47 3.01 17.52
N LEU A 361 -17.65 1.73 17.24
CA LEU A 361 -18.69 0.90 17.89
C LEU A 361 -18.65 0.96 19.44
N PRO A 362 -17.48 0.94 20.10
CA PRO A 362 -17.38 1.12 21.54
C PRO A 362 -17.81 2.52 22.03
N LEU A 363 -17.57 3.57 21.24
CA LEU A 363 -17.94 4.96 21.55
C LEU A 363 -19.45 5.17 21.41
N ILE A 364 -20.06 4.59 20.36
CA ILE A 364 -21.52 4.57 20.15
C ILE A 364 -22.22 3.87 21.32
N LYS A 365 -21.71 2.69 21.73
CA LYS A 365 -22.24 1.95 22.90
C LYS A 365 -22.12 2.73 24.22
N LYS A 366 -21.20 3.70 24.30
CA LYS A 366 -21.01 4.60 25.45
C LYS A 366 -21.72 5.95 25.32
N GLY A 367 -22.53 6.16 24.27
CA GLY A 367 -23.31 7.39 24.07
C GLY A 367 -22.49 8.59 23.57
N ALA A 368 -21.23 8.41 23.18
CA ALA A 368 -20.38 9.47 22.64
C ALA A 368 -20.50 9.50 21.11
N ILE A 369 -21.31 10.41 20.55
CA ILE A 369 -21.44 10.59 19.11
C ILE A 369 -20.49 11.72 18.66
N ALA A 370 -19.45 11.37 17.90
CA ALA A 370 -18.68 12.31 17.10
C ALA A 370 -19.24 12.33 15.66
N GLY A 371 -19.30 13.51 15.04
CA GLY A 371 -19.92 13.72 13.72
C GLY A 371 -19.36 12.86 12.57
N GLY A 372 -18.18 12.25 12.72
CA GLY A 372 -17.59 11.40 11.67
C GLY A 372 -18.30 10.07 11.42
N VAL A 373 -19.09 9.58 12.38
CA VAL A 373 -19.86 8.33 12.27
C VAL A 373 -20.93 8.40 11.18
N ALA A 374 -21.53 9.58 11.00
CA ALA A 374 -22.62 9.78 10.06
C ALA A 374 -22.17 9.61 8.60
N ALA A 375 -20.94 10.01 8.26
CA ALA A 375 -20.44 9.95 6.89
C ALA A 375 -20.12 8.52 6.44
N VAL A 376 -19.51 7.70 7.31
CA VAL A 376 -19.20 6.29 7.04
C VAL A 376 -20.49 5.47 6.95
N ALA A 377 -21.44 5.72 7.85
CA ALA A 377 -22.75 5.06 7.84
C ALA A 377 -23.58 5.43 6.59
N LEU A 378 -23.57 6.70 6.15
CA LEU A 378 -24.23 7.11 4.91
C LEU A 378 -23.57 6.49 3.67
N GLY A 379 -22.24 6.43 3.62
CA GLY A 379 -21.50 5.79 2.52
C GLY A 379 -21.86 4.31 2.39
N ALA A 380 -21.88 3.58 3.51
CA ALA A 380 -22.27 2.17 3.56
C ALA A 380 -23.74 1.95 3.14
N ALA A 381 -24.67 2.80 3.63
CA ALA A 381 -26.08 2.72 3.26
C ALA A 381 -26.32 2.96 1.75
N LEU A 382 -25.60 3.93 1.16
CA LEU A 382 -25.67 4.23 -0.27
C LEU A 382 -25.02 3.13 -1.13
N TYR A 383 -23.93 2.52 -0.65
CA TYR A 383 -23.28 1.40 -1.33
C TYR A 383 -24.19 0.16 -1.39
N ILE A 384 -24.84 -0.18 -0.26
CA ILE A 384 -25.80 -1.30 -0.17
C ILE A 384 -27.00 -1.07 -1.09
N LYS A 385 -27.50 0.17 -1.20
CA LYS A 385 -28.64 0.51 -2.05
C LYS A 385 -28.33 0.34 -3.55
N ASN A 386 -27.08 0.54 -3.98
CA ASN A 386 -26.67 0.46 -5.39
C ASN A 386 -26.17 -0.94 -5.81
N LYS A 387 -26.08 -1.91 -4.90
CA LYS A 387 -25.75 -3.32 -5.18
C LYS A 387 -26.98 -4.20 -5.41
N LYS A 388 -28.19 -3.68 -5.16
CA LYS A 388 -29.48 -4.24 -5.58
C LYS A 388 -29.92 -3.55 -6.86
#